data_AF-A0A397H1N0-F1
#
_entry.id   AF-A0A397H1N0-F1
#
_cell.length_a   1.000
_cell.length_b   1.000
_cell.length_c   1.000
_cell.angle_alpha   90.00
_cell.angle_beta   90.00
_cell.angle_gamma   90.00
#
_symmetry.space_group_name_H-M   'P 1'
#
loop_
_entity.id
_entity.type
_entity.pdbx_description
1 polymer ?
#
loop_
_entity_poly.entity_id
_entity_poly.type
_entity_poly.pdbx_seq_one_letter_code
_entity_poly.pdbx_strand_id
1 'polypeptide(L)'
;MHPTISTFEIKPVEPEDISAITELWYNAFSIPQNLKMFPDTPGVREWWNEAHRQDILHNPHRRYLKVVDVTSSGFIVAYAKWDLNPQQSGERFPPWHEESDHQACNELFGMLEKERNKFFGDIRFYYLDMLVTHPDYRRQGAGSMLIQWGCDRADEEGAPAYLDAHHAAAPLYRKFGFRDRMDLEVDLQGAVPMIREPRFKN
;
A
#
# COMPACT_ATOMS: atom_id res chain seq x y z
N MET A 1 -14.71 21.15 -24.56
CA MET A 1 -13.79 20.19 -23.92
C MET A 1 -14.55 18.90 -23.75
N HIS A 2 -14.23 17.86 -24.53
CA HIS A 2 -14.80 16.54 -24.30
C HIS A 2 -14.18 15.96 -23.04
N PRO A 3 -14.95 15.42 -22.08
CA PRO A 3 -14.38 14.70 -20.96
C PRO A 3 -13.71 13.45 -21.54
N THR A 4 -12.39 13.35 -21.38
CA THR A 4 -11.66 12.12 -21.68
C THR A 4 -12.23 11.05 -20.76
N ILE A 5 -12.96 10.09 -21.32
CA ILE A 5 -13.45 8.93 -20.57
C ILE A 5 -12.21 8.21 -20.05
N SER A 6 -12.08 8.08 -18.72
CA SER A 6 -10.99 7.32 -18.13
C SER A 6 -11.12 5.86 -18.57
N THR A 7 -10.05 5.30 -19.12
CA THR A 7 -9.97 3.90 -19.58
C THR A 7 -9.50 2.97 -18.47
N PHE A 8 -9.45 3.45 -17.23
CA PHE A 8 -8.95 2.70 -16.10
C PHE A 8 -10.06 1.95 -15.38
N GLU A 9 -9.80 0.67 -15.10
CA GLU A 9 -10.68 -0.19 -14.31
C GLU A 9 -9.93 -0.77 -13.11
N ILE A 10 -10.59 -0.78 -11.95
CA ILE A 10 -10.10 -1.53 -10.77
C ILE A 10 -10.50 -2.99 -10.92
N LYS A 11 -9.55 -3.91 -10.72
CA LYS A 11 -9.76 -5.36 -10.66
C LYS A 11 -9.03 -5.95 -9.44
N PRO A 12 -9.46 -7.11 -8.92
CA PRO A 12 -8.63 -7.88 -8.01
C PRO A 12 -7.29 -8.26 -8.66
N VAL A 13 -6.24 -8.36 -7.84
CA VAL A 13 -5.00 -9.04 -8.25
C VAL A 13 -5.22 -10.55 -8.12
N GLU A 14 -4.87 -11.28 -9.16
CA GLU A 14 -4.92 -12.73 -9.25
C GLU A 14 -3.49 -13.32 -9.20
N PRO A 15 -3.32 -14.62 -8.92
CA PRO A 15 -1.99 -15.23 -8.80
C PRO A 15 -1.09 -15.02 -10.03
N GLU A 16 -1.68 -14.91 -11.23
CA GLU A 16 -0.96 -14.71 -12.48
C GLU A 16 -0.36 -13.29 -12.60
N ASP A 17 -0.88 -12.32 -11.83
CA ASP A 17 -0.39 -10.94 -11.84
C ASP A 17 0.83 -10.72 -10.92
N ILE A 18 1.16 -11.69 -10.06
CA ILE A 18 2.11 -11.51 -8.96
C ILE A 18 3.47 -11.01 -9.47
N SER A 19 4.00 -11.64 -10.52
CA SER A 19 5.28 -11.21 -11.10
C SER A 19 5.20 -9.77 -11.65
N ALA A 20 4.05 -9.36 -12.19
CA ALA A 20 3.85 -8.03 -12.76
C ALA A 20 3.74 -6.94 -11.68
N ILE A 21 3.10 -7.22 -10.54
CA ILE A 21 3.06 -6.26 -9.44
C ILE A 21 4.42 -6.13 -8.73
N THR A 22 5.20 -7.21 -8.65
CA THR A 22 6.60 -7.16 -8.19
C THR A 22 7.47 -6.32 -9.12
N GLU A 23 7.37 -6.53 -10.44
CA GLU A 23 8.04 -5.70 -11.46
C GLU A 23 7.66 -4.22 -11.27
N LEU A 24 6.38 -3.94 -11.12
CA LEU A 24 5.85 -2.59 -10.93
C LEU A 24 6.36 -1.94 -9.64
N TRP A 25 6.52 -2.72 -8.56
CA TRP A 25 7.13 -2.23 -7.32
C TRP A 25 8.54 -1.72 -7.60
N TYR A 26 9.40 -2.51 -8.25
CA TYR A 26 10.78 -2.08 -8.57
C TYR A 26 10.82 -0.89 -9.54
N ASN A 27 9.91 -0.83 -10.52
CA ASN A 27 9.79 0.32 -11.41
C ASN A 27 9.44 1.62 -10.68
N ALA A 28 8.67 1.55 -9.59
CA ALA A 28 8.19 2.71 -8.86
C ALA A 28 9.04 3.08 -7.63
N PHE A 29 9.72 2.11 -7.02
CA PHE A 29 10.38 2.20 -5.72
C PHE A 29 11.89 1.91 -5.74
N SER A 30 12.56 2.12 -6.87
CA SER A 30 14.01 1.90 -7.07
C SER A 30 14.94 2.97 -6.45
N ILE A 31 14.51 3.66 -5.38
CA ILE A 31 15.39 4.59 -4.67
C ILE A 31 16.44 3.83 -3.83
N PRO A 32 17.65 4.37 -3.60
CA PRO A 32 18.72 3.66 -2.90
C PRO A 32 18.33 3.10 -1.51
N GLN A 33 17.49 3.82 -0.76
CA GLN A 33 17.03 3.36 0.55
C GLN A 33 16.17 2.10 0.46
N ASN A 34 15.26 2.03 -0.50
CA ASN A 34 14.42 0.85 -0.72
C ASN A 34 15.24 -0.31 -1.27
N LEU A 35 16.13 -0.06 -2.22
CA LEU A 35 17.01 -1.08 -2.79
C LEU A 35 18.04 -1.62 -1.78
N LYS A 36 18.34 -0.86 -0.72
CA LYS A 36 19.13 -1.36 0.40
C LYS A 36 18.34 -2.40 1.22
N MET A 37 17.07 -2.15 1.49
CA MET A 37 16.20 -3.09 2.21
C MET A 37 15.79 -4.29 1.35
N PHE A 38 15.50 -4.03 0.07
CA PHE A 38 15.03 -5.01 -0.91
C PHE A 38 15.84 -4.86 -2.21
N PRO A 39 17.06 -5.44 -2.27
CA PRO A 39 17.85 -5.42 -3.49
C PRO A 39 17.12 -6.06 -4.67
N ASP A 40 17.29 -5.51 -5.87
CA ASP A 40 16.64 -6.02 -7.08
C ASP A 40 17.40 -7.26 -7.63
N THR A 41 17.29 -8.37 -6.90
CA THR A 41 17.88 -9.67 -7.25
C THR A 41 16.78 -10.70 -7.55
N PRO A 42 17.08 -11.79 -8.29
CA PRO A 42 16.13 -12.87 -8.49
C PRO A 42 15.60 -13.47 -7.17
N GLY A 43 16.45 -13.58 -6.14
CA GLY A 43 16.06 -14.13 -4.84
C GLY A 43 15.04 -13.26 -4.12
N VAL A 44 15.30 -11.96 -4.03
CA VAL A 44 14.37 -11.00 -3.38
C VAL A 44 13.10 -10.80 -4.20
N ARG A 45 13.16 -10.87 -5.53
CA ARG A 45 11.95 -10.90 -6.38
C ARG A 45 11.07 -12.12 -6.10
N GLU A 46 11.65 -13.30 -5.97
CA GLU A 46 10.88 -14.51 -5.64
C GLU A 46 10.32 -14.44 -4.22
N TRP A 47 11.07 -13.88 -3.27
CA TRP A 47 10.58 -13.59 -1.93
C TRP A 47 9.34 -12.67 -1.94
N TRP A 48 9.36 -11.58 -2.73
CA TRP A 48 8.18 -10.72 -2.93
C TRP A 48 7.01 -11.47 -3.54
N ASN A 49 7.28 -12.26 -4.59
CA ASN A 49 6.26 -13.06 -5.25
C ASN A 49 5.57 -14.01 -4.27
N GLU A 50 6.35 -14.71 -3.44
CA GLU A 50 5.82 -15.64 -2.46
C GLU A 50 5.06 -14.93 -1.34
N ALA A 51 5.58 -13.80 -0.84
CA ALA A 51 4.86 -12.99 0.14
C ALA A 51 3.48 -12.53 -0.38
N HIS A 52 3.43 -12.05 -1.62
CA HIS A 52 2.17 -11.68 -2.28
C HIS A 52 1.26 -12.89 -2.51
N ARG A 53 1.81 -14.02 -2.96
CA ARG A 53 1.06 -15.26 -3.20
C ARG A 53 0.38 -15.78 -1.93
N GLN A 54 1.13 -15.83 -0.83
CA GLN A 54 0.62 -16.29 0.45
C GLN A 54 -0.51 -15.39 0.96
N ASP A 55 -0.35 -14.07 0.86
CA ASP A 55 -1.40 -13.12 1.23
C ASP A 55 -2.65 -13.27 0.36
N ILE A 56 -2.49 -13.32 -0.97
CA ILE A 56 -3.62 -13.41 -1.91
C ILE A 56 -4.42 -14.71 -1.72
N LEU A 57 -3.74 -15.83 -1.48
CA LEU A 57 -4.39 -17.14 -1.38
C LEU A 57 -4.97 -17.43 0.01
N HIS A 58 -4.34 -16.93 1.07
CA HIS A 58 -4.62 -17.42 2.42
C HIS A 58 -5.05 -16.33 3.41
N ASN A 59 -4.88 -15.05 3.11
CA ASN A 59 -5.23 -13.98 4.04
C ASN A 59 -6.63 -13.38 3.73
N PRO A 60 -7.67 -13.67 4.53
CA PRO A 60 -9.02 -13.20 4.25
C PRO A 60 -9.22 -11.71 4.52
N HIS A 61 -8.26 -11.03 5.15
CA HIS A 61 -8.34 -9.61 5.51
C HIS A 61 -7.52 -8.72 4.58
N ARG A 62 -6.53 -9.25 3.86
CA ARG A 62 -5.76 -8.50 2.88
C ARG A 62 -6.44 -8.51 1.52
N ARG A 63 -6.48 -7.35 0.87
CA ARG A 63 -7.04 -7.16 -0.47
C ARG A 63 -6.02 -6.50 -1.36
N TYR A 64 -5.71 -7.18 -2.45
CA TYR A 64 -4.86 -6.67 -3.50
C TYR A 64 -5.74 -6.26 -4.68
N LEU A 65 -5.58 -5.02 -5.11
CA LEU A 65 -6.34 -4.43 -6.20
C LEU A 65 -5.37 -3.84 -7.20
N LYS A 66 -5.63 -4.07 -8.49
CA LYS A 66 -4.90 -3.49 -9.61
C LYS A 66 -5.80 -2.52 -10.37
N VAL A 67 -5.18 -1.51 -10.97
CA VAL A 67 -5.79 -0.71 -12.03
C VAL A 67 -5.19 -1.15 -13.35
N VAL A 68 -6.04 -1.49 -14.30
CA VAL A 68 -5.64 -1.82 -15.67
C VAL A 68 -6.13 -0.76 -16.65
N ASP A 69 -5.35 -0.50 -17.70
CA ASP A 69 -5.82 0.27 -18.86
C ASP A 69 -6.48 -0.67 -19.86
N VAL A 70 -7.80 -0.54 -20.05
CA VAL A 70 -8.56 -1.43 -20.94
C VAL A 70 -8.20 -1.26 -22.42
N THR A 71 -7.52 -0.17 -22.78
CA THR A 71 -7.05 0.08 -24.15
C THR A 71 -5.67 -0.51 -24.44
N SER A 72 -4.91 -0.84 -23.40
CA SER A 72 -3.54 -1.34 -23.48
C SER A 72 -3.47 -2.72 -22.82
N SER A 73 -3.81 -3.77 -23.59
CA SER A 73 -3.68 -5.21 -23.28
C SER A 73 -3.40 -5.60 -21.80
N GLY A 74 -4.32 -5.29 -20.88
CA GLY A 74 -4.23 -5.74 -19.49
C GLY A 74 -3.01 -5.24 -18.71
N PHE A 75 -2.32 -4.18 -19.17
CA PHE A 75 -1.18 -3.61 -18.48
C PHE A 75 -1.60 -3.08 -17.10
N ILE A 76 -0.89 -3.52 -16.05
CA ILE A 76 -1.13 -3.06 -14.69
C ILE A 76 -0.50 -1.69 -14.50
N VAL A 77 -1.35 -0.68 -14.40
CA VAL A 77 -0.96 0.73 -14.27
C VAL A 77 -0.60 1.08 -12.82
N ALA A 78 -1.34 0.50 -11.88
CA ALA A 78 -1.18 0.72 -10.45
C ALA A 78 -1.67 -0.51 -9.69
N TYR A 79 -1.19 -0.70 -8.46
CA TYR A 79 -1.81 -1.62 -7.53
C TYR A 79 -1.78 -1.08 -6.10
N ALA A 80 -2.67 -1.61 -5.27
CA ALA A 80 -2.69 -1.35 -3.85
C ALA A 80 -2.89 -2.65 -3.07
N LYS A 81 -2.27 -2.70 -1.89
CA LYS A 81 -2.53 -3.68 -0.84
C LYS A 81 -3.22 -2.95 0.30
N TRP A 82 -4.47 -3.32 0.57
CA TRP A 82 -5.21 -2.92 1.76
C TRP A 82 -5.28 -4.07 2.74
N ASP A 83 -5.06 -3.79 4.01
CA ASP A 83 -5.35 -4.70 5.12
C ASP A 83 -6.60 -4.18 5.85
N LEU A 84 -7.69 -4.93 5.77
CA LEU A 84 -9.02 -4.51 6.26
C LEU A 84 -9.23 -4.84 7.75
N ASN A 85 -8.27 -5.53 8.37
CA ASN A 85 -8.24 -5.82 9.80
C ASN A 85 -6.83 -6.20 10.26
N PRO A 86 -5.88 -5.24 10.36
CA PRO A 86 -4.47 -5.51 10.64
C PRO A 86 -4.24 -6.33 11.92
N GLN A 87 -5.11 -6.19 12.93
CA GLN A 87 -5.03 -6.97 14.16
C GLN A 87 -5.27 -8.48 13.99
N GLN A 88 -5.92 -8.91 12.90
CA GLN A 88 -6.22 -10.31 12.61
C GLN A 88 -5.44 -10.86 11.40
N SER A 89 -4.65 -10.01 10.75
CA SER A 89 -3.94 -10.36 9.51
C SER A 89 -2.58 -11.01 9.71
N GLY A 90 -2.09 -11.07 10.95
CA GLY A 90 -0.75 -11.59 11.26
C GLY A 90 0.37 -10.65 10.79
N GLU A 91 1.59 -11.18 10.76
CA GLU A 91 2.79 -10.40 10.43
C GLU A 91 2.69 -9.76 9.04
N ARG A 92 3.19 -8.52 8.92
CA ARG A 92 3.15 -7.74 7.68
C ARG A 92 3.99 -8.36 6.57
N PHE A 93 5.14 -8.92 6.94
CA PHE A 93 6.13 -9.51 6.06
C PHE A 93 6.51 -10.90 6.56
N PRO A 94 6.82 -11.86 5.67
CA PRO A 94 7.50 -13.08 6.07
C PRO A 94 8.95 -12.80 6.51
N PRO A 95 9.67 -13.79 7.08
CA PRO A 95 11.09 -13.63 7.40
C PRO A 95 11.89 -13.11 6.20
N TRP A 96 12.76 -12.13 6.43
CA TRP A 96 13.51 -11.45 5.38
C TRP A 96 14.41 -12.41 4.59
N HIS A 97 14.52 -12.18 3.28
CA HIS A 97 15.48 -12.87 2.43
C HIS A 97 16.93 -12.59 2.90
N GLU A 98 17.86 -13.52 2.69
CA GLU A 98 19.26 -13.35 3.14
C GLU A 98 19.97 -12.15 2.48
N GLU A 99 19.54 -11.78 1.28
CA GLU A 99 20.08 -10.65 0.53
C GLU A 99 19.52 -9.29 0.98
N SER A 100 18.44 -9.26 1.79
CA SER A 100 17.89 -8.01 2.33
C SER A 100 18.78 -7.44 3.44
N ASP A 101 18.69 -6.14 3.70
CA ASP A 101 19.26 -5.56 4.93
C ASP A 101 18.30 -5.76 6.11
N HIS A 102 18.49 -6.84 6.85
CA HIS A 102 17.62 -7.24 7.97
C HIS A 102 17.55 -6.15 9.05
N GLN A 103 18.66 -5.48 9.33
CA GLN A 103 18.70 -4.42 10.33
C GLN A 103 17.85 -3.24 9.88
N ALA A 104 18.05 -2.74 8.65
CA ALA A 104 17.28 -1.64 8.12
C ALA A 104 15.78 -1.95 8.04
N CYS A 105 15.43 -3.18 7.61
CA CYS A 105 14.04 -3.64 7.57
C CYS A 105 13.40 -3.66 8.97
N ASN A 106 14.07 -4.26 9.95
CA ASN A 106 13.55 -4.37 11.31
C ASN A 106 13.44 -3.00 11.99
N GLU A 107 14.42 -2.12 11.80
CA GLU A 107 14.39 -0.77 12.36
C GLU A 107 13.21 0.04 11.82
N LEU A 108 13.04 0.09 10.49
CA LEU A 108 11.96 0.88 9.89
C LEU A 108 10.60 0.24 10.16
N PHE A 109 10.41 -1.02 9.74
CA PHE A 109 9.07 -1.63 9.77
C PHE A 109 8.64 -2.01 11.18
N GLY A 110 9.57 -2.39 12.05
CA GLY A 110 9.28 -2.64 13.47
C GLY A 110 8.87 -1.36 14.20
N MET A 111 9.51 -0.22 13.90
CA MET A 111 9.13 1.06 14.47
C MET A 111 7.74 1.52 13.99
N LEU A 112 7.46 1.44 12.67
CA LEU A 112 6.15 1.78 12.11
C LEU A 112 5.03 0.89 12.69
N GLU A 113 5.27 -0.42 12.78
CA GLU A 113 4.33 -1.35 13.37
C GLU A 113 4.08 -1.06 14.86
N LYS A 114 5.14 -0.82 15.63
CA LYS A 114 5.03 -0.48 17.05
C LYS A 114 4.19 0.77 17.28
N GLU A 115 4.44 1.85 16.54
CA GLU A 115 3.68 3.10 16.70
C GLU A 115 2.23 2.96 16.25
N ARG A 116 1.99 2.22 15.15
CA ARG A 116 0.63 1.90 14.69
C ARG A 116 -0.14 1.09 15.72
N ASN A 117 0.46 0.03 16.27
CA ASN A 117 -0.17 -0.84 17.27
C ASN A 117 -0.42 -0.09 18.59
N LYS A 118 0.53 0.73 19.04
CA LYS A 118 0.38 1.59 20.23
C LYS A 118 -0.79 2.55 20.09
N PHE A 119 -0.97 3.10 18.90
CA PHE A 119 -2.03 4.08 18.66
C PHE A 119 -3.43 3.46 18.62
N PHE A 120 -3.60 2.39 17.85
CA PHE A 120 -4.93 1.78 17.71
C PHE A 120 -5.30 0.89 18.89
N GLY A 121 -4.33 0.22 19.53
CA GLY A 121 -4.62 -0.85 20.47
C GLY A 121 -5.61 -1.84 19.85
N ASP A 122 -6.76 -2.01 20.49
CA ASP A 122 -7.83 -2.91 20.04
C ASP A 122 -8.82 -2.29 19.04
N ILE A 123 -8.64 -1.00 18.69
CA ILE A 123 -9.53 -0.31 17.74
C ILE A 123 -9.31 -0.87 16.34
N ARG A 124 -10.35 -1.46 15.76
CA ARG A 124 -10.33 -1.91 14.36
C ARG A 124 -10.13 -0.74 13.40
N PHE A 125 -9.28 -0.92 12.40
CA PHE A 125 -9.00 0.07 11.38
C PHE A 125 -8.64 -0.58 10.03
N TYR A 126 -8.64 0.22 8.97
CA TYR A 126 -8.19 -0.16 7.64
C TYR A 126 -6.80 0.40 7.40
N TYR A 127 -5.91 -0.38 6.79
CA TYR A 127 -4.53 0.03 6.55
C TYR A 127 -4.18 -0.06 5.06
N LEU A 128 -3.81 1.07 4.46
CA LEU A 128 -3.22 1.08 3.12
C LEU A 128 -1.74 0.74 3.26
N ASP A 129 -1.42 -0.53 3.12
CA ASP A 129 -0.08 -1.06 3.30
C ASP A 129 0.87 -0.67 2.16
N MET A 130 0.34 -0.67 0.94
CA MET A 130 1.12 -0.43 -0.26
C MET A 130 0.24 0.25 -1.31
N LEU A 131 0.79 1.27 -1.96
CA LEU A 131 0.20 1.92 -3.12
C LEU A 131 1.29 2.22 -4.14
N VAL A 132 1.15 1.65 -5.33
CA VAL A 132 2.16 1.74 -6.39
C VAL A 132 1.49 2.22 -7.65
N THR A 133 2.12 3.17 -8.34
CA THR A 133 1.68 3.63 -9.66
C THR A 133 2.88 3.74 -10.56
N HIS A 134 2.77 3.16 -11.76
CA HIS A 134 3.81 3.19 -12.77
C HIS A 134 4.23 4.64 -13.04
N PRO A 135 5.54 4.96 -13.08
CA PRO A 135 6.02 6.34 -13.23
C PRO A 135 5.34 7.13 -14.36
N ASP A 136 5.18 6.51 -15.53
CA ASP A 136 4.58 7.14 -16.72
C ASP A 136 3.06 7.36 -16.63
N TYR A 137 2.39 6.70 -15.69
CA TYR A 137 0.95 6.79 -15.48
C TYR A 137 0.57 7.59 -14.22
N ARG A 138 1.55 8.24 -13.57
CA ARG A 138 1.29 9.09 -12.41
C ARG A 138 0.46 10.31 -12.79
N ARG A 139 -0.31 10.83 -11.82
CA ARG A 139 -1.20 12.01 -11.97
C ARG A 139 -2.35 11.83 -12.97
N GLN A 140 -2.65 10.59 -13.37
CA GLN A 140 -3.79 10.26 -14.24
C GLN A 140 -4.99 9.64 -13.50
N GLY A 141 -4.91 9.52 -12.17
CA GLY A 141 -6.03 9.07 -11.32
C GLY A 141 -6.02 7.60 -10.90
N ALA A 142 -5.14 6.75 -11.46
CA ALA A 142 -5.09 5.32 -11.10
C ALA A 142 -4.90 5.07 -9.59
N GLY A 143 -3.89 5.71 -8.96
CA GLY A 143 -3.70 5.61 -7.52
C GLY A 143 -4.87 6.18 -6.70
N SER A 144 -5.49 7.26 -7.19
CA SER A 144 -6.67 7.87 -6.56
C SER A 144 -7.87 6.91 -6.50
N MET A 145 -8.08 6.12 -7.55
CA MET A 145 -9.14 5.10 -7.59
C MET A 145 -8.96 4.06 -6.48
N LEU A 146 -7.72 3.58 -6.30
CA LEU A 146 -7.38 2.57 -5.28
C LEU A 146 -7.48 3.11 -3.84
N ILE A 147 -7.14 4.38 -3.61
CA ILE A 147 -7.34 5.04 -2.31
C ILE A 147 -8.84 5.17 -2.01
N GLN A 148 -9.61 5.66 -3.00
CA GLN A 148 -11.05 5.86 -2.84
C GLN A 148 -11.76 4.56 -2.47
N TRP A 149 -11.44 3.46 -3.15
CA TRP A 149 -12.03 2.15 -2.87
C TRP A 149 -11.88 1.76 -1.40
N GLY A 150 -10.69 1.89 -0.82
CA GLY A 150 -10.46 1.52 0.58
C GLY A 150 -11.11 2.48 1.56
N CYS A 151 -11.14 3.78 1.24
CA CYS A 151 -11.84 4.78 2.04
C CYS A 151 -13.35 4.55 2.08
N ASP A 152 -13.95 4.21 0.94
CA ASP A 152 -15.39 3.92 0.85
C ASP A 152 -15.76 2.70 1.70
N ARG A 153 -14.94 1.65 1.65
CA ARG A 153 -15.14 0.48 2.52
C ARG A 153 -14.98 0.79 4.01
N ALA A 154 -13.99 1.61 4.36
CA ALA A 154 -13.79 2.04 5.75
C ALA A 154 -15.00 2.86 6.24
N ASP A 155 -15.54 3.74 5.38
CA ASP A 155 -16.75 4.53 5.66
C ASP A 155 -17.99 3.66 5.86
N GLU A 156 -18.20 2.65 5.00
CA GLU A 156 -19.31 1.69 5.10
C GLU A 156 -19.33 0.93 6.44
N GLU A 157 -18.15 0.65 7.00
CA GLU A 157 -17.99 -0.11 8.23
C GLU A 157 -17.73 0.78 9.46
N GLY A 158 -17.76 2.11 9.29
CA GLY A 158 -17.53 3.08 10.37
C GLY A 158 -16.14 2.95 11.00
N ALA A 159 -15.14 2.52 10.25
CA ALA A 159 -13.78 2.31 10.72
C ALA A 159 -12.83 3.42 10.22
N PRO A 160 -11.84 3.85 11.02
CA PRO A 160 -10.80 4.73 10.53
C PRO A 160 -9.91 4.02 9.50
N ALA A 161 -9.31 4.82 8.60
CA ALA A 161 -8.27 4.37 7.68
C ALA A 161 -6.92 4.99 8.05
N TYR A 162 -5.85 4.23 7.89
CA TYR A 162 -4.49 4.57 8.28
C TYR A 162 -3.49 4.25 7.17
N LEU A 163 -2.38 4.98 7.14
CA LEU A 163 -1.22 4.70 6.30
C LEU A 163 0.05 5.36 6.85
N ASP A 164 1.20 4.86 6.43
CA ASP A 164 2.50 5.49 6.67
C ASP A 164 3.01 6.08 5.33
N ALA A 165 2.77 7.38 5.11
CA ALA A 165 3.10 8.04 3.84
C ALA A 165 4.56 8.47 3.80
N HIS A 166 5.23 8.33 2.65
CA HIS A 166 6.42 9.16 2.43
C HIS A 166 6.02 10.65 2.42
N HIS A 167 6.83 11.55 3.00
CA HIS A 167 6.50 12.99 3.08
C HIS A 167 6.07 13.61 1.73
N ALA A 168 6.75 13.22 0.64
CA ALA A 168 6.42 13.68 -0.72
C ALA A 168 5.03 13.19 -1.24
N ALA A 169 4.50 12.10 -0.69
CA ALA A 169 3.21 11.52 -1.06
C ALA A 169 2.05 12.00 -0.16
N ALA A 170 2.32 12.54 1.04
CA ALA A 170 1.30 13.02 1.98
C ALA A 170 0.24 13.95 1.35
N PRO A 171 0.58 14.92 0.46
CA PRO A 171 -0.42 15.78 -0.18
C PRO A 171 -1.48 15.04 -1.01
N LEU A 172 -1.18 13.85 -1.54
CA LEU A 172 -2.16 13.01 -2.24
C LEU A 172 -3.23 12.53 -1.25
N TYR A 173 -2.81 11.95 -0.12
CA TYR A 173 -3.70 11.36 0.86
C TYR A 173 -4.57 12.41 1.56
N ARG A 174 -4.06 13.63 1.78
CA ARG A 174 -4.88 14.74 2.35
C ARG A 174 -6.13 15.05 1.53
N LYS A 175 -6.11 14.86 0.21
CA LYS A 175 -7.29 15.04 -0.67
C LYS A 175 -8.41 14.06 -0.34
N PHE A 176 -8.08 12.90 0.22
CA PHE A 176 -9.03 11.88 0.64
C PHE A 176 -9.49 12.04 2.09
N GLY A 177 -8.98 13.05 2.81
CA GLY A 177 -9.34 13.33 4.20
C GLY A 177 -8.37 12.79 5.24
N PHE A 178 -7.25 12.18 4.82
CA PHE A 178 -6.18 11.81 5.74
C PHE A 178 -5.53 13.06 6.33
N ARG A 179 -5.14 12.97 7.60
CA ARG A 179 -4.44 14.01 8.35
C ARG A 179 -3.21 13.40 9.01
N ASP A 180 -2.13 14.15 8.99
CA ASP A 180 -0.86 13.80 9.64
C ASP A 180 -1.08 13.62 11.16
N ARG A 181 -0.43 12.61 11.73
CA ARG A 181 -0.35 12.40 13.17
C ARG A 181 0.73 13.31 13.76
N MET A 182 0.33 14.54 14.10
CA MET A 182 1.22 15.55 14.69
C MET A 182 1.59 15.25 16.16
N ASP A 183 0.95 14.25 16.77
CA ASP A 183 1.19 13.77 18.14
C ASP A 183 2.40 12.82 18.24
N LEU A 184 3.02 12.45 17.12
CA LEU A 184 4.22 11.63 17.10
C LEU A 184 5.46 12.51 17.18
N GLU A 185 6.21 12.39 18.28
CA GLU A 185 7.52 13.04 18.47
C GLU A 185 8.70 12.20 17.95
N VAL A 186 8.41 11.12 17.22
CA VAL A 186 9.41 10.17 16.70
C VAL A 186 9.66 10.46 15.22
N ASP A 187 10.93 10.64 14.83
CA ASP A 187 11.32 10.66 13.42
C ASP A 187 11.23 9.24 12.84
N LEU A 188 10.28 9.03 11.93
CA LEU A 188 10.04 7.75 11.29
C LEU A 188 10.78 7.62 9.95
N GLN A 189 12.00 8.16 9.88
CA GLN A 189 12.88 8.12 8.70
C GLN A 189 12.19 8.66 7.43
N GLY A 190 11.45 9.76 7.57
CA GLY A 190 10.71 10.39 6.47
C GLY A 190 9.33 9.81 6.17
N ALA A 191 8.88 8.80 6.93
CA ALA A 191 7.49 8.38 6.96
C ALA A 191 6.64 9.33 7.81
N VAL A 192 5.43 9.60 7.34
CA VAL A 192 4.42 10.46 7.95
C VAL A 192 3.18 9.61 8.14
N PRO A 193 2.95 9.10 9.36
CA PRO A 193 1.69 8.47 9.75
C PRO A 193 0.51 9.38 9.50
N MET A 194 -0.51 8.86 8.83
CA MET A 194 -1.73 9.61 8.56
C MET A 194 -2.96 8.79 8.88
N ILE A 195 -3.96 9.45 9.45
CA ILE A 195 -5.25 8.86 9.80
C ILE A 195 -6.40 9.61 9.12
N ARG A 196 -7.42 8.87 8.74
CA ARG A 196 -8.70 9.38 8.23
C ARG A 196 -9.83 8.77 9.04
N GLU A 197 -10.61 9.62 9.71
CA GLU A 197 -11.86 9.21 10.34
C GLU A 197 -12.93 8.83 9.29
N PRO A 198 -13.82 7.87 9.60
CA PRO A 198 -14.89 7.47 8.69
C PRO A 198 -15.86 8.63 8.45
N ARG A 199 -16.40 8.70 7.23
CA ARG A 199 -17.43 9.64 6.83
C ARG A 199 -18.76 8.93 6.74
N PHE A 200 -19.68 9.27 7.63
CA PHE A 200 -21.05 8.78 7.56
C PHE A 200 -21.84 9.57 6.50
N LYS A 201 -22.54 8.85 5.64
CA LYS A 201 -23.55 9.48 4.76
C LYS A 201 -24.75 9.82 5.65
N ASN A 202 -25.05 11.13 5.77
CA ASN A 202 -26.28 11.63 6.39
C ASN A 202 -27.52 11.14 5.63
#